data_AF-A0A0N4VDH9-F1
#
_entry.id   AF-A0A0N4VDH9-F1
#
_cell.length_a   1.000
_cell.length_b   1.000
_cell.length_c   1.000
_cell.angle_alpha   90.00
_cell.angle_beta   90.00
_cell.angle_gamma   90.00
#
_symmetry.space_group_name_H-M   'P 1'
#
loop_
_entity.id
_entity.type
_entity.pdbx_description
1 polymer ?
#
loop_
_entity_poly.entity_id
_entity_poly.type
_entity_poly.pdbx_seq_one_letter_code
_entity_poly.pdbx_strand_id
1 'polypeptide(L)'
;MGERFMDMLIRAALDAGQCGVLHVSPILQCASGGRDNTDCCRHRNIAMKSGPQCEVFCRSGNDIKGLGLQHLICNVVLDDFLLCHHAGLRNSL
;
A
#
# COMPACT_ATOMS: atom_id res chain seq x y z
N MET A 1 17.61 -6.40 -3.98
CA MET A 1 17.74 -5.39 -5.06
C MET A 1 16.49 -5.32 -5.94
N GLY A 2 15.78 -6.44 -6.20
CA GLY A 2 14.55 -6.45 -7.02
C GLY A 2 13.30 -5.82 -6.40
N GLU A 3 13.12 -5.85 -5.08
CA GLU A 3 11.88 -5.37 -4.43
C GLU A 3 11.70 -3.84 -4.50
N ARG A 4 12.76 -3.07 -4.19
CA ARG A 4 12.74 -1.59 -4.35
C ARG A 4 12.55 -1.15 -5.80
N PHE A 5 12.91 -2.00 -6.77
CA PHE A 5 12.71 -1.72 -8.18
C PHE A 5 11.23 -1.84 -8.56
N MET A 6 10.51 -2.83 -8.03
CA MET A 6 9.06 -2.95 -8.23
C MET A 6 8.28 -1.78 -7.63
N ASP A 7 8.66 -1.30 -6.44
CA ASP A 7 8.02 -0.13 -5.83
C ASP A 7 8.16 1.13 -6.69
N MET A 8 9.34 1.31 -7.29
CA MET A 8 9.61 2.41 -8.22
C MET A 8 8.72 2.33 -9.47
N LEU A 9 8.51 1.13 -10.02
CA LEU A 9 7.63 0.95 -11.18
C LEU A 9 6.17 1.24 -10.85
N ILE A 10 5.69 0.80 -9.68
CA ILE A 10 4.33 1.09 -9.23
C ILE A 10 4.14 2.59 -9.05
N ARG A 11 5.10 3.26 -8.41
CA ARG A 11 5.06 4.71 -8.22
C ARG A 11 5.08 5.46 -9.55
N ALA A 12 5.95 5.08 -10.48
CA ALA A 12 6.03 5.68 -11.80
C ALA A 12 4.72 5.54 -12.59
N ALA A 13 4.06 4.37 -12.51
CA ALA A 13 2.77 4.16 -13.16
C ALA A 13 1.66 5.05 -12.58
N LEU A 14 1.65 5.23 -11.25
CA LEU A 14 0.71 6.11 -10.57
C LEU A 14 0.95 7.59 -10.90
N ASP A 15 2.21 8.03 -10.88
CA ASP A 15 2.61 9.40 -11.21
C ASP A 15 2.32 9.72 -12.70
N ALA A 16 2.44 8.72 -13.58
CA ALA A 16 2.07 8.83 -15.00
C ALA A 16 0.54 8.71 -15.25
N GLY A 17 -0.27 8.50 -14.21
CA GLY A 17 -1.72 8.33 -14.32
C GLY A 17 -2.16 7.06 -15.06
N GLN A 18 -1.27 6.07 -15.22
CA GLN A 18 -1.57 4.80 -15.88
C GLN A 18 -2.49 3.91 -15.03
N CYS A 19 -2.42 4.10 -13.71
CA CYS A 19 -3.35 3.52 -12.75
C CYS A 19 -3.58 4.53 -11.61
N GLY A 20 -4.65 4.34 -10.83
CA GLY A 20 -4.90 5.10 -9.61
C GLY A 20 -4.61 4.27 -8.36
N VAL A 21 -4.47 4.92 -7.20
CA VAL A 21 -4.22 4.24 -5.92
C VAL A 21 -5.28 3.20 -5.58
N LEU A 22 -6.50 3.33 -6.10
CA LEU A 22 -7.56 2.31 -5.94
C LEU A 22 -7.18 0.95 -6.57
N HIS A 23 -6.29 0.96 -7.56
CA HIS A 23 -5.78 -0.23 -8.24
C HIS A 23 -4.56 -0.84 -7.54
N VAL A 24 -4.04 -0.24 -6.47
CA VAL A 24 -2.90 -0.80 -5.71
C VAL A 24 -3.34 -1.95 -4.81
N SER A 25 -4.64 -2.08 -4.51
CA SER A 25 -5.17 -3.09 -3.57
C SER A 25 -4.71 -4.52 -3.89
N PRO A 26 -4.78 -5.03 -5.15
CA PRO A 26 -4.31 -6.37 -5.48
C PRO A 26 -2.79 -6.55 -5.30
N ILE A 27 -2.02 -5.48 -5.51
CA ILE A 27 -0.56 -5.49 -5.31
C ILE A 27 -0.25 -5.61 -3.82
N LEU A 28 -0.88 -4.79 -2.98
CA LEU A 28 -0.74 -4.86 -1.53
C LEU A 28 -1.23 -6.22 -0.99
N GLN A 29 -2.29 -6.78 -1.56
CA GLN A 29 -2.76 -8.13 -1.23
C GLN A 29 -1.70 -9.19 -1.47
N CYS A 30 -1.11 -9.21 -2.65
CA CYS A 30 -0.03 -10.14 -2.97
C CYS A 30 1.17 -9.93 -2.02
N ALA A 31 1.62 -8.69 -1.87
CA ALA A 31 2.78 -8.37 -1.04
C ALA A 31 2.57 -8.73 0.43
N SER A 32 1.36 -8.51 0.98
CA SER A 32 1.01 -8.75 2.38
C SER A 32 1.20 -10.20 2.83
N GLY A 33 1.12 -11.17 1.90
CA GLY A 33 1.06 -12.59 2.25
C GLY A 33 -0.09 -12.94 3.22
N GLY A 34 -1.18 -12.16 3.21
CA GLY A 34 -2.31 -12.31 4.12
C GLY A 34 -2.13 -11.69 5.51
N ARG A 35 -1.04 -10.95 5.76
CA ARG A 35 -0.76 -10.33 7.06
C ARG A 35 -1.41 -8.95 7.18
N ASP A 36 -1.84 -8.62 8.39
CA ASP A 36 -2.23 -7.25 8.75
C ASP A 36 -0.97 -6.42 9.05
N ASN A 37 -0.82 -5.29 8.37
CA ASN A 37 0.33 -4.39 8.47
C ASN A 37 -0.02 -3.07 9.18
N THR A 38 -1.15 -3.02 9.90
CA THR A 38 -1.61 -1.84 10.66
C THR A 38 -0.56 -1.30 11.61
N ASP A 39 0.17 -2.17 12.32
CA ASP A 39 1.22 -1.71 13.24
C ASP A 39 2.38 -1.02 12.51
N CYS A 40 2.78 -1.52 11.34
CA CYS A 40 3.78 -0.83 10.52
C CYS A 40 3.29 0.55 10.08
N CYS A 41 2.04 0.63 9.61
CA CYS A 41 1.43 1.90 9.22
C CYS A 41 1.33 2.91 10.36
N ARG A 42 1.04 2.46 11.59
CA ARG A 42 1.07 3.29 12.79
C ARG A 42 2.46 3.86 13.05
N HIS A 43 3.50 3.02 12.99
CA HIS A 43 4.89 3.47 13.13
C HIS A 43 5.29 4.47 12.03
N ARG A 44 4.72 4.33 10.82
CA ARG A 44 4.94 5.25 9.69
C ARG A 44 4.07 6.51 9.73
N ASN A 45 3.17 6.63 10.70
CA ASN A 45 2.23 7.74 10.86
C ASN A 45 1.33 8.00 9.62
N ILE A 46 0.82 6.93 8.99
CA ILE A 46 -0.06 7.03 7.80
C ILE A 46 -1.24 7.97 8.05
N ALA A 47 -2.03 7.73 9.10
CA ALA A 47 -3.23 8.51 9.37
C ALA A 47 -2.94 10.00 9.58
N MET A 48 -1.80 10.33 10.20
CA MET A 48 -1.38 11.72 10.41
C MET A 48 -0.97 12.39 9.09
N LYS A 49 -0.36 11.66 8.16
CA LYS A 49 0.14 12.18 6.88
C LYS A 49 -0.95 12.31 5.81
N SER A 50 -1.91 11.39 5.78
CA SER A 50 -2.87 11.26 4.68
C SER A 50 -4.34 11.17 5.10
N GLY A 51 -4.61 11.17 6.41
CA GLY A 51 -5.93 10.99 6.98
C GLY A 51 -6.26 9.53 7.33
N PRO A 52 -7.17 9.31 8.30
CA PRO A 52 -7.49 7.98 8.83
C PRO A 52 -8.12 7.03 7.81
N GLN A 53 -8.79 7.56 6.78
CA GLN A 53 -9.35 6.76 5.69
C GLN A 53 -8.29 5.92 4.95
N CYS A 54 -7.03 6.35 4.98
CA CYS A 54 -5.93 5.67 4.32
C CYS A 54 -5.44 4.42 5.07
N GLU A 55 -5.83 4.21 6.33
CA GLU A 55 -5.48 3.01 7.09
C GLU A 55 -6.13 1.74 6.52
N VAL A 56 -7.16 1.86 5.67
CA VAL A 56 -7.76 0.70 4.98
C VAL A 56 -6.71 -0.06 4.17
N PHE A 57 -5.74 0.63 3.58
CA PHE A 57 -4.66 0.01 2.81
C PHE A 57 -3.62 -0.68 3.67
N CYS A 58 -3.67 -0.55 5.00
CA CYS A 58 -2.72 -1.19 5.92
C CYS A 58 -3.11 -2.61 6.33
N ARG A 59 -4.38 -2.96 6.13
CA ARG A 59 -4.91 -4.29 6.47
C ARG A 59 -4.39 -5.33 5.49
N SER A 60 -4.61 -6.61 5.80
CA SER A 60 -4.38 -7.68 4.82
C SER A 60 -5.10 -7.34 3.52
N GLY A 61 -4.52 -7.63 2.35
CA GLY A 61 -5.17 -7.16 1.12
C GLY A 61 -6.52 -7.81 0.82
N ASN A 62 -6.87 -8.92 1.50
CA ASN A 62 -8.22 -9.46 1.50
C ASN A 62 -9.24 -8.54 2.19
N ASP A 63 -8.78 -7.64 3.06
CA ASP A 63 -9.57 -6.71 3.86
C ASP A 63 -9.53 -5.27 3.34
N ILE A 64 -8.77 -5.00 2.27
CA ILE A 64 -8.78 -3.72 1.57
C ILE A 64 -10.05 -3.66 0.70
N LYS A 65 -11.13 -3.14 1.26
CA LYS A 65 -12.45 -3.04 0.62
C LYS A 65 -13.05 -1.64 0.83
N GLY A 66 -14.10 -1.32 0.07
CA GLY A 66 -14.84 -0.06 0.24
C GLY A 66 -14.06 1.17 -0.22
N LEU A 67 -13.15 0.99 -1.19
CA LEU A 67 -12.35 2.10 -1.73
C LEU A 67 -13.21 3.00 -2.63
N GLY A 68 -13.35 4.27 -2.24
CA GLY A 68 -13.92 5.34 -3.06
C GLY A 68 -12.97 6.53 -3.29
N LEU A 69 -13.49 7.61 -3.88
CA LEU A 69 -12.74 8.82 -4.24
C LEU A 69 -11.97 9.46 -3.08
N GLN A 70 -12.46 9.33 -1.85
CA GLN A 70 -11.81 9.82 -0.64
C GLN A 70 -10.42 9.19 -0.41
N HIS A 71 -10.12 8.06 -1.05
CA HIS A 71 -8.85 7.37 -0.94
C HIS A 71 -7.83 7.79 -1.98
N LEU A 72 -8.19 8.62 -2.97
CA LEU A 72 -7.24 9.10 -3.98
C LEU A 72 -6.07 9.87 -3.35
N ILE A 73 -6.33 10.60 -2.26
CA ILE A 73 -5.30 11.31 -1.50
C ILE A 73 -4.26 10.38 -0.86
N CYS A 74 -4.59 9.10 -0.63
CA CYS A 74 -3.68 8.15 0.00
C CYS A 74 -2.45 7.83 -0.87
N ASN A 75 -2.43 8.26 -2.14
CA ASN A 75 -1.25 8.14 -2.99
C ASN A 75 -0.02 8.86 -2.41
N VAL A 76 -0.21 9.89 -1.59
CA VAL A 76 0.89 10.65 -0.95
C VAL A 76 1.74 9.81 0.01
N VAL A 77 1.22 8.66 0.47
CA VAL A 77 1.91 7.72 1.37
C VAL A 77 2.09 6.33 0.75
N LEU A 78 2.00 6.22 -0.58
CA LEU A 78 2.11 4.93 -1.29
C LEU A 78 3.38 4.16 -0.93
N ASP A 79 4.53 4.84 -0.89
CA ASP A 79 5.82 4.19 -0.60
C ASP A 79 5.82 3.57 0.81
N ASP A 80 5.15 4.21 1.77
CA ASP A 80 5.00 3.67 3.12
C ASP A 80 4.09 2.41 3.11
N PHE A 81 3.02 2.38 2.30
CA PHE A 81 2.21 1.16 2.13
C PHE A 81 3.04 0.01 1.55
N LEU A 82 3.74 0.26 0.45
CA LEU A 82 4.56 -0.75 -0.21
C LEU A 82 5.58 -1.30 0.80
N LEU A 83 6.34 -0.44 1.47
CA LEU A 83 7.31 -0.86 2.48
C LEU A 83 6.70 -1.71 3.61
N CYS A 84 5.50 -1.35 4.09
CA CYS A 84 4.84 -2.12 5.14
C CYS A 84 4.34 -3.49 4.66
N HIS A 85 3.90 -3.58 3.41
CA HIS A 85 3.35 -4.82 2.86
C HIS A 85 4.41 -5.83 2.40
N HIS A 86 5.64 -5.39 2.10
CA HIS A 86 6.74 -6.29 1.70
C HIS A 86 7.11 -7.36 2.76
N ALA A 87 6.61 -7.25 4.00
CA ALA A 87 6.81 -8.28 5.02
C ALA A 87 6.32 -9.69 4.59
N GLY A 88 5.33 -9.79 3.68
CA GLY A 88 4.89 -11.10 3.17
C GLY A 88 5.81 -11.71 2.11
N LEU A 89 6.52 -10.89 1.33
CA LEU A 89 7.47 -11.35 0.30
C LEU A 89 8.77 -11.92 0.89
N ARG A 90 9.22 -11.36 2.02
CA ARG A 90 10.45 -11.82 2.72
C ARG A 90 10.39 -13.24 3.26
N ASN A 91 9.21 -13.84 3.37
CA ASN A 91 8.98 -15.13 4.01
C ASN A 91 8.39 -16.19 3.06
N SER A 92 8.36 -15.90 1.76
CA SER A 92 7.78 -16.75 0.70
C SER A 92 8.84 -17.36 -0.23
N LEU A 93 10.13 -17.24 0.12
CA LEU A 93 11.29 -17.90 -0.50
C LEU A 93 11.93 -18.87 0.49
#